data_AF-A0A0E2UQR4-F1
#
_entry.id   AF-A0A0E2UQR4-F1
#
_cell.length_a   1.000
_cell.length_b   1.000
_cell.length_c   1.000
_cell.angle_alpha   90.00
_cell.angle_beta   90.00
_cell.angle_gamma   90.00
#
_symmetry.space_group_name_H-M   'P 1'
#
loop_
_entity.id
_entity.type
_entity.pdbx_description
1 polymer ?
#
loop_
_entity_poly.entity_id
_entity_poly.type
_entity_poly.pdbx_seq_one_letter_code
_entity_poly.pdbx_strand_id
1 'polypeptide(L)' 'MSKISKDRFSVINTDFGTQVIVDNETGVEYYKNGNHIIPLLEANGKPKLNREWLSNQ' A
#
# COMPACT_ATOMS: atom_id res chain seq x y z
N MET A 1 -17.71 23.44 -2.79
CA MET A 1 -17.36 22.06 -3.19
C MET A 1 -16.58 21.43 -2.04
N SER A 2 -17.17 20.42 -1.37
CA SER A 2 -16.46 19.62 -0.37
C SER A 2 -15.27 18.93 -1.05
N LYS A 3 -14.06 19.19 -0.59
CA LYS A 3 -12.85 18.51 -1.06
C LYS A 3 -13.02 17.05 -0.66
N ILE A 4 -13.35 16.17 -1.60
CA ILE A 4 -13.35 14.72 -1.36
C ILE A 4 -11.93 14.38 -0.92
N SER A 5 -11.75 14.12 0.37
CA SER A 5 -10.52 13.59 0.92
C SER A 5 -10.33 12.23 0.27
N LYS A 6 -9.53 12.17 -0.81
CA LYS A 6 -9.05 10.88 -1.31
C LYS A 6 -8.24 10.28 -0.17
N ASP A 7 -8.69 9.16 0.37
CA ASP A 7 -7.95 8.45 1.40
C ASP A 7 -6.54 8.17 0.87
N ARG A 8 -5.53 8.65 1.61
CA ARG A 8 -4.13 8.50 1.21
C ARG A 8 -3.70 7.04 1.16
N PHE A 9 -4.36 6.17 1.94
CA PHE A 9 -3.99 4.76 2.05
C PHE A 9 -5.16 3.87 1.69
N SER A 10 -4.89 2.88 0.83
CA SER A 10 -5.82 1.77 0.53
C SER A 10 -5.39 0.53 1.32
N VAL A 11 -6.34 -0.23 1.84
CA VAL A 11 -6.07 -1.47 2.60
C VAL A 11 -6.65 -2.66 1.85
N ILE A 12 -5.80 -3.63 1.54
CA ILE A 12 -6.14 -4.90 0.94
C ILE A 12 -6.02 -5.95 2.04
N ASN A 13 -7.14 -6.53 2.47
CA ASN A 13 -7.10 -7.62 3.43
C ASN A 13 -6.58 -8.89 2.76
N THR A 14 -5.61 -9.54 3.41
CA THR A 14 -5.10 -10.86 3.02
C THR A 14 -5.53 -11.88 4.07
N ASP A 15 -5.13 -13.14 3.89
CA ASP A 15 -5.56 -14.22 4.79
C ASP A 15 -4.97 -14.08 6.20
N PHE A 16 -5.64 -14.70 7.18
CA PHE A 16 -5.15 -14.83 8.58
C PHE A 16 -4.84 -13.51 9.30
N GLY A 17 -5.61 -12.44 9.04
CA GLY A 17 -5.47 -11.16 9.75
C GLY A 17 -4.26 -10.32 9.29
N THR A 18 -3.67 -10.69 8.16
CA THR A 18 -2.64 -9.91 7.49
C THR A 18 -3.26 -8.91 6.51
N GLN A 19 -2.57 -7.81 6.24
CA GLN A 19 -3.06 -6.75 5.34
C GLN A 19 -1.91 -6.24 4.49
N VAL A 20 -2.21 -5.84 3.25
CA VAL A 20 -1.36 -5.00 2.43
C VAL A 20 -1.92 -3.59 2.44
N ILE A 21 -1.10 -2.61 2.77
CA ILE A 21 -1.46 -1.18 2.72
C ILE A 21 -0.76 -0.58 1.50
N VAL A 22 -1.48 0.20 0.70
CA VAL A 22 -0.92 0.92 -0.45
C VAL A 22 -1.01 2.41 -0.16
N ASP A 23 0.11 3.13 -0.22
CA ASP A 23 0.12 4.60 -0.24
C ASP A 23 -0.28 5.07 -1.64
N ASN A 24 -1.49 5.62 -1.78
CA ASN A 24 -2.03 6.07 -3.07
C ASN A 24 -1.28 7.29 -3.64
N GLU A 25 -0.50 8.00 -2.83
CA GLU A 25 0.36 9.11 -3.28
C GLU A 25 1.63 8.59 -3.98
N THR A 26 2.24 7.52 -3.45
CA THR A 26 3.57 7.03 -3.89
C THR A 26 3.56 5.67 -4.55
N GLY A 27 2.47 4.92 -4.43
CA GLY A 27 2.31 3.53 -4.88
C GLY A 27 2.97 2.50 -3.99
N VAL A 28 3.65 2.88 -2.90
CA VAL A 28 4.41 1.95 -2.05
C VAL A 28 3.49 1.00 -1.31
N GLU A 29 3.84 -0.29 -1.33
CA GLU A 29 3.16 -1.33 -0.58
C GLU A 29 3.82 -1.59 0.78
N TYR A 30 3.01 -1.78 1.81
CA TYR A 30 3.42 -2.17 3.15
C TYR A 30 2.71 -3.44 3.57
N TYR A 31 3.44 -4.37 4.19
CA TYR A 31 2.85 -5.52 4.85
C TYR A 31 2.52 -5.15 6.30
N LYS A 32 1.29 -5.46 6.72
CA LYS A 32 0.81 -5.27 8.09
C LYS A 32 0.37 -6.61 8.69
N ASN A 33 0.85 -6.88 9.90
CA ASN A 33 0.41 -8.00 10.72
C ASN A 33 0.25 -7.52 12.17
N GLY A 34 -1.00 -7.45 12.65
CA GLY A 34 -1.31 -6.83 13.93
C GLY A 34 -0.86 -5.37 13.97
N ASN A 35 0.04 -5.05 14.90
CA ASN A 35 0.63 -3.72 15.09
C ASN A 35 1.97 -3.53 14.36
N HIS A 36 2.47 -4.54 13.67
CA HIS A 36 3.69 -4.43 12.88
C HIS A 36 3.37 -4.02 11.44
N ILE A 37 4.11 -3.04 10.94
CA ILE A 37 4.03 -2.54 9.57
C ILE A 37 5.46 -2.43 9.03
N ILE A 38 5.71 -3.04 7.86
CA ILE A 38 7.00 -2.98 7.18
C ILE A 38 6.80 -2.70 5.68
N PRO A 39 7.69 -1.94 5.02
CA PRO A 39 7.62 -1.79 3.57
C PRO A 39 7.90 -3.13 2.90
N LEU A 40 7.13 -3.46 1.87
CA LEU A 40 7.50 -4.54 0.97
C LEU A 40 8.63 -4.04 0.06
N LEU A 41 9.62 -4.89 -0.17
CA LEU A 41 10.79 -4.56 -0.96
C LEU A 41 10.90 -5.50 -2.16
N GLU A 42 11.39 -4.95 -3.27
CA GLU A 42 11.87 -5.72 -4.43
C GLU A 42 13.23 -6.35 -4.11
N ALA A 43 13.67 -7.32 -4.92
CA ALA A 43 14.96 -7.98 -4.73
C ALA A 43 16.18 -7.04 -4.77
N ASN A 44 16.03 -5.86 -5.38
CA ASN A 44 17.05 -4.81 -5.43
C ASN A 44 17.05 -3.88 -4.20
N GLY A 45 16.24 -4.17 -3.18
CA GLY A 45 16.12 -3.39 -1.95
C GLY A 45 15.29 -2.11 -2.08
N LYS A 46 14.70 -1.82 -3.25
CA LYS A 46 13.78 -0.68 -3.42
C LYS A 46 12.38 -1.03 -2.92
N PRO A 47 11.58 -0.03 -2.51
CA PRO A 47 10.18 -0.25 -2.18
C PRO A 47 9.42 -0.91 -3.34
N LYS A 48 8.60 -1.91 -2.99
CA LYS A 48 7.66 -2.53 -3.90
C LYS A 48 6.54 -1.54 -4.20
N LEU A 49 6.26 -1.35 -5.49
CA LEU A 49 5.16 -0.52 -5.96
C LEU A 49 3.98 -1.38 -6.37
N ASN A 50 2.79 -0.91 -6.03
CA ASN A 50 1.55 -1.55 -6.39
C ASN A 50 1.31 -1.48 -7.90
N ARG A 51 0.93 -2.60 -8.51
CA ARG A 51 0.75 -2.73 -9.97
C ARG A 51 -0.43 -1.91 -10.48
N GLU A 52 -1.53 -1.84 -9.72
CA GLU A 52 -2.71 -1.07 -10.11
C GLU A 52 -2.40 0.43 -10.04
N TRP A 53 -1.66 0.87 -9.02
CA TRP A 53 -1.18 2.25 -8.94
C TRP A 53 -0.30 2.63 -10.15
N LEU A 54 0.64 1.75 -10.52
CA LEU A 54 1.50 1.95 -11.70
C LEU A 54 0.71 2.03 -13.00
N SER A 55 -0.39 1.28 -13.10
CA SER A 55 -1.23 1.23 -14.31
C SER A 55 -2.14 2.47 -14.45
N ASN A 56 -2.30 3.24 -13.37
CA ASN A 56 -3.14 4.43 -13.29
C ASN A 56 -2.33 5.74 -13.26
N GLN A 57 -1.01 5.68 -13.51
CA GLN A 57 -0.17 6.86 -13.81
C GLN A 57 -0.35 7.28 -15.27
#